data_AF-A0A1I7A274-F1
#
_entry.id   AF-A0A1I7A274-F1
#
_cell.length_a   1.000
_cell.length_b   1.000
_cell.length_c   1.000
_cell.angle_alpha   90.00
_cell.angle_beta   90.00
_cell.angle_gamma   90.00
#
_symmetry.space_group_name_H-M   'P 1'
#
loop_
_entity.id
_entity.type
_entity.pdbx_description
1 polymer ?
#
loop_
_entity_poly.entity_id
_entity_poly.type
_entity_poly.pdbx_seq_one_letter_code
_entity_poly.pdbx_strand_id
1 'polypeptide(L)'
;MGAISNERNRASARGRLVNTDSARPQDNYDAFLSRLDAATSSLSARAGSLDKALAGVTLLLEPYESAVRQWERRRLYVNGRLAAHSGSPQSYTALCELHVVAGKMESMFRGRVERLKEQLAVMQARREAIDKSLLELELSKIKLNASRMLSQDREKLGSIFSALSGSTVAPSALPDMGLLGDLKEAREAVILAEALMEVKGY
;
A
#
# COMPACT_ATOMS: atom_id res chain seq x y z
N MET A 1 24.87 -35.46 17.87
CA MET A 1 24.70 -35.72 19.33
C MET A 1 26.03 -35.40 19.98
N GLY A 2 26.19 -34.49 20.93
CA GLY A 2 25.22 -33.71 21.68
C GLY A 2 25.81 -33.44 23.07
N ALA A 3 26.07 -32.15 23.36
CA ALA A 3 26.16 -31.46 24.66
C ALA A 3 27.17 -32.03 25.72
N ILE A 4 27.75 -31.31 26.67
CA ILE A 4 27.25 -30.32 27.64
C ILE A 4 28.52 -29.61 28.21
N SER A 5 28.79 -28.33 27.91
CA SER A 5 28.58 -27.14 28.76
C SER A 5 28.50 -27.34 30.27
N ASN A 6 29.44 -26.79 31.05
CA ASN A 6 29.16 -25.82 32.13
C ASN A 6 30.40 -25.66 33.06
N GLU A 7 30.99 -24.49 33.26
CA GLU A 7 30.46 -23.23 33.84
C GLU A 7 30.99 -23.07 35.28
N ARG A 8 31.81 -22.03 35.49
CA ARG A 8 31.78 -21.07 36.63
C ARG A 8 33.11 -20.30 36.69
N ASN A 9 33.10 -19.03 36.31
CA ASN A 9 32.76 -17.86 37.14
C ASN A 9 33.90 -17.40 38.06
N ARG A 10 34.56 -16.32 37.65
CA ARG A 10 34.89 -15.15 38.48
C ARG A 10 35.25 -13.99 37.52
N ALA A 11 34.33 -13.05 37.37
CA ALA A 11 34.35 -11.77 38.08
C ALA A 11 35.41 -10.80 37.50
N SER A 12 34.95 -9.91 36.62
CA SER A 12 35.53 -8.58 36.52
C SER A 12 34.42 -7.58 36.23
N ALA A 13 33.90 -7.04 37.32
CA ALA A 13 33.10 -5.84 37.34
C ALA A 13 33.96 -4.68 36.81
N ARG A 14 33.55 -4.07 35.70
CA ARG A 14 33.86 -2.68 35.39
C ARG A 14 32.64 -2.07 34.75
N GLY A 15 32.10 -1.09 35.46
CA GLY A 15 30.90 -0.36 35.10
C GLY A 15 31.02 0.20 33.68
N ARG A 16 30.09 -0.22 32.83
CA ARG A 16 29.72 0.58 31.69
C ARG A 16 28.68 1.56 32.21
N LEU A 17 29.16 2.77 32.45
CA LEU A 17 28.38 3.98 32.58
C LEU A 17 27.17 3.88 31.66
N VAL A 18 25.99 3.88 32.26
CA VAL A 18 24.77 4.29 31.58
C VAL A 18 25.03 5.74 31.20
N ASN A 19 25.55 5.96 29.99
CA ASN A 19 25.39 7.24 29.32
C ASN A 19 23.89 7.35 29.10
N THR A 20 23.18 7.89 30.08
CA THR A 20 22.05 8.76 29.80
C THR A 20 22.63 10.02 29.17
N ASP A 21 23.23 9.86 27.98
CA ASP A 21 23.31 10.98 27.07
C ASP A 21 21.86 11.37 26.88
N SER A 22 21.53 12.54 27.40
CA SER A 22 20.44 13.38 26.99
C SER A 22 20.60 13.69 25.50
N ALA A 23 20.59 12.64 24.66
CA ALA A 23 20.34 12.76 23.26
C ALA A 23 18.94 13.36 23.21
N ARG A 24 18.87 14.62 22.78
CA ARG A 24 17.63 15.21 22.26
C ARG A 24 16.90 14.09 21.50
N PRO A 25 15.62 13.81 21.77
CA PRO A 25 14.88 12.83 20.99
C PRO A 25 15.16 13.16 19.53
N GLN A 26 15.91 12.29 18.86
CA GLN A 26 16.34 12.55 17.50
C GLN A 26 15.05 12.69 16.71
N ASP A 27 14.88 13.81 16.00
CA ASP A 27 13.66 14.11 15.25
C ASP A 27 13.52 13.08 14.12
N ASN A 28 13.00 11.90 14.48
CA ASN A 28 12.86 10.74 13.61
C ASN A 28 11.72 10.94 12.61
N TYR A 29 10.91 11.98 12.79
CA TYR A 29 9.79 12.31 11.91
C TYR A 29 10.28 12.51 10.47
N ASP A 30 11.44 13.14 10.25
CA ASP A 30 11.99 13.33 8.90
C ASP A 30 12.35 11.99 8.23
N ALA A 31 12.92 11.04 8.99
CA ALA A 31 13.23 9.70 8.47
C ALA A 31 11.95 8.90 8.15
N PHE A 32 10.92 9.00 8.99
CA PHE A 32 9.62 8.36 8.74
C PHE A 32 8.89 8.98 7.55
N LEU A 33 8.86 10.31 7.44
CA LEU A 33 8.27 11.02 6.30
C LEU A 33 8.98 10.66 5.01
N SER A 34 10.32 10.62 5.00
CA SER A 34 11.10 10.20 3.84
C SER A 34 10.79 8.76 3.43
N ARG A 35 10.63 7.84 4.39
CA ARG A 35 10.24 6.45 4.11
C ARG A 35 8.83 6.34 3.56
N LEU A 36 7.88 7.14 4.06
CA LEU A 36 6.52 7.23 3.52
C LEU A 36 6.54 7.74 2.08
N ASP A 37 7.30 8.80 1.79
CA ASP A 37 7.42 9.36 0.44
C ASP A 37 8.06 8.36 -0.56
N ALA A 38 9.08 7.62 -0.12
CA ALA A 38 9.66 6.55 -0.91
C ALA A 38 8.66 5.41 -1.17
N ALA A 39 7.85 5.03 -0.17
CA ALA A 39 6.82 4.00 -0.31
C ALA A 39 5.71 4.45 -1.27
N THR A 40 5.21 5.69 -1.13
CA THR A 40 4.23 6.31 -2.04
C THR A 40 4.75 6.32 -3.46
N SER A 41 5.97 6.83 -3.69
CA SER A 41 6.59 6.87 -5.02
C SER A 41 6.71 5.47 -5.64
N SER A 42 7.12 4.48 -4.84
CA SER A 42 7.22 3.09 -5.29
C SER A 42 5.87 2.47 -5.67
N LEU A 43 4.81 2.76 -4.89
CA LEU A 43 3.45 2.28 -5.17
C LEU A 43 2.84 2.98 -6.38
N SER A 44 3.02 4.30 -6.52
CA SER A 44 2.56 5.05 -7.71
C SER A 44 3.24 4.56 -8.99
N ALA A 45 4.55 4.25 -8.95
CA ALA A 45 5.25 3.67 -10.09
C ALA A 45 4.71 2.26 -10.46
N ARG A 46 4.35 1.46 -9.45
CA ARG A 46 3.68 0.16 -9.66
C ARG A 46 2.28 0.32 -10.23
N ALA A 47 1.49 1.29 -9.75
CA ALA A 47 0.17 1.61 -10.30
C ALA A 47 0.27 1.98 -11.78
N GLY A 48 1.17 2.90 -12.15
CA GLY A 48 1.37 3.28 -13.55
C GLY A 48 1.87 2.14 -14.44
N SER A 49 2.65 1.20 -13.88
CA SER A 49 3.07 -0.01 -14.62
C SER A 49 1.90 -0.99 -14.81
N LEU A 50 1.05 -1.14 -13.80
CA LEU A 50 -0.15 -1.96 -13.84
C LEU A 50 -1.19 -1.40 -14.81
N ASP A 51 -1.36 -0.08 -14.88
CA ASP A 51 -2.25 0.58 -15.83
C ASP A 51 -1.82 0.32 -17.28
N LYS A 52 -0.52 0.38 -17.56
CA LYS A 52 0.04 0.01 -18.88
C LYS A 52 -0.23 -1.46 -19.21
N ALA A 53 -0.07 -2.35 -18.24
CA ALA A 53 -0.35 -3.78 -18.43
C ALA A 53 -1.85 -4.03 -18.68
N LEU A 54 -2.73 -3.39 -17.90
CA LEU A 54 -4.19 -3.43 -18.06
C LEU A 54 -4.60 -2.96 -19.46
N ALA A 55 -4.07 -1.83 -19.92
CA ALA A 55 -4.32 -1.33 -21.27
C ALA A 55 -3.88 -2.35 -22.33
N GLY A 56 -2.67 -2.91 -22.20
CA GLY A 56 -2.15 -3.91 -23.13
C GLY A 56 -3.00 -5.18 -23.20
N VAL A 57 -3.43 -5.72 -22.05
CA VAL A 57 -4.28 -6.91 -21.98
C VAL A 57 -5.68 -6.62 -22.54
N THR A 58 -6.23 -5.42 -22.27
CA THR A 58 -7.54 -5.01 -22.78
C THR A 58 -7.57 -4.96 -24.31
N LEU A 59 -6.49 -4.48 -24.93
CA LEU A 59 -6.35 -4.46 -26.39
C LEU A 59 -6.35 -5.85 -27.04
N LEU A 60 -5.99 -6.89 -26.29
CA LEU A 60 -6.02 -8.27 -26.80
C LEU A 60 -7.42 -8.90 -26.75
N LEU A 61 -8.34 -8.36 -25.95
CA LEU A 61 -9.65 -8.95 -25.73
C LEU A 61 -10.51 -8.89 -27.00
N GLU A 62 -10.62 -7.72 -27.61
CA GLU A 62 -11.46 -7.52 -28.80
C GLU A 62 -11.05 -8.42 -29.98
N PRO A 63 -9.76 -8.54 -30.36
CA PRO A 63 -9.35 -9.48 -31.41
C PRO A 63 -9.75 -10.93 -31.13
N TYR A 64 -9.63 -11.39 -29.89
CA TYR A 64 -9.99 -12.75 -29.53
C TYR A 64 -11.51 -12.97 -29.49
N GLU A 65 -12.29 -12.01 -28.99
CA GLU A 65 -13.75 -12.08 -29.05
C GLU A 65 -14.26 -12.08 -30.50
N SER A 66 -13.66 -11.25 -31.37
CA SER A 66 -13.93 -11.27 -32.81
C SER A 66 -13.61 -12.63 -33.42
N ALA A 67 -12.46 -13.22 -33.08
CA ALA A 67 -12.08 -14.56 -33.53
C ALA A 67 -13.09 -15.64 -33.10
N VAL A 68 -13.58 -15.60 -31.85
CA VAL A 68 -14.65 -16.50 -31.39
C VAL A 68 -15.88 -16.38 -32.29
N ARG A 69 -16.38 -15.16 -32.53
CA ARG A 69 -17.57 -14.94 -33.37
C ARG A 69 -17.35 -15.39 -34.82
N GLN A 70 -16.14 -15.24 -35.36
CA GLN A 70 -15.81 -15.71 -36.71
C GLN A 70 -15.85 -17.24 -36.79
N TRP A 71 -15.24 -17.94 -35.83
CA TRP A 71 -15.23 -19.40 -35.81
C TRP A 71 -16.59 -20.00 -35.50
N GLU A 72 -17.38 -19.37 -34.64
CA GLU A 72 -18.77 -19.73 -34.38
C GLU A 72 -19.63 -19.62 -35.65
N ARG A 73 -19.55 -18.49 -36.37
CA ARG A 73 -20.24 -18.32 -37.67
C ARG A 73 -19.81 -19.37 -38.68
N ARG A 74 -18.51 -19.66 -38.78
CA ARG A 74 -17.99 -20.71 -39.68
C ARG A 74 -18.52 -22.08 -39.29
N ARG A 75 -18.58 -22.41 -37.99
CA ARG A 75 -19.09 -23.69 -37.49
C ARG A 75 -20.57 -23.86 -37.85
N LEU A 76 -21.37 -22.83 -37.63
CA LEU A 76 -22.80 -22.80 -37.98
C LEU A 76 -23.01 -22.94 -39.50
N TYR A 77 -22.22 -22.23 -40.30
CA TYR A 77 -22.27 -22.34 -41.75
C TYR A 77 -21.96 -23.76 -42.24
N VAL A 78 -20.88 -24.37 -41.75
CA VAL A 78 -20.52 -25.76 -42.13
C VAL A 78 -21.57 -26.75 -41.65
N ASN A 79 -22.16 -26.54 -40.47
CA ASN A 79 -23.25 -27.38 -39.97
C ASN A 79 -24.48 -27.31 -40.89
N GLY A 80 -24.85 -26.11 -41.35
CA GLY A 80 -25.93 -25.95 -42.33
C GLY A 80 -25.63 -26.65 -43.67
N ARG A 81 -24.37 -26.61 -44.13
CA ARG A 81 -23.92 -27.32 -45.33
C ARG A 81 -23.94 -28.84 -45.16
N LEU A 82 -23.58 -29.35 -43.98
CA LEU A 82 -23.69 -30.77 -43.63
C LEU A 82 -25.14 -31.25 -43.64
N ALA A 83 -26.07 -30.47 -43.06
CA ALA A 83 -27.48 -30.82 -43.01
C ALA A 83 -28.14 -30.86 -44.39
N ALA A 84 -27.70 -30.00 -45.32
CA ALA A 84 -28.20 -29.96 -46.70
C ALA A 84 -27.37 -30.80 -47.68
N HIS A 85 -26.44 -31.64 -47.19
CA HIS A 85 -25.49 -32.33 -48.05
C HIS A 85 -26.14 -33.50 -48.80
N SER A 86 -26.10 -33.44 -50.13
CA SER A 86 -26.53 -34.53 -51.03
C SER A 86 -25.42 -34.98 -52.01
N GLY A 87 -24.19 -34.48 -51.81
CA GLY A 87 -23.04 -34.72 -52.69
C GLY A 87 -22.26 -36.00 -52.36
N SER A 88 -21.01 -36.06 -52.83
CA SER A 88 -20.16 -37.24 -52.66
C SER A 88 -19.80 -37.52 -51.19
N PRO A 89 -19.51 -38.79 -50.82
CA PRO A 89 -19.04 -39.14 -49.48
C PRO A 89 -17.76 -38.39 -49.07
N GLN A 90 -16.83 -38.20 -50.00
CA GLN A 90 -15.57 -37.47 -49.75
C GLN A 90 -15.84 -36.01 -49.34
N SER A 91 -16.77 -35.35 -50.02
CA SER A 91 -17.16 -33.97 -49.68
C SER A 91 -17.87 -33.88 -48.33
N TYR A 92 -18.64 -34.90 -47.95
CA TYR A 92 -19.22 -35.01 -46.61
C TYR A 92 -18.14 -35.13 -45.53
N THR A 93 -17.16 -36.02 -45.72
CA THR A 93 -16.04 -36.18 -44.78
C THR A 93 -15.25 -34.88 -44.60
N ALA A 94 -14.95 -34.17 -45.69
CA ALA A 94 -14.27 -32.89 -45.62
C ALA A 94 -15.08 -31.83 -44.85
N LEU A 95 -16.41 -31.79 -45.02
CA LEU A 95 -17.28 -30.90 -44.24
C LEU A 95 -17.31 -31.28 -42.75
N CYS A 96 -17.32 -32.58 -42.42
CA CYS A 96 -17.22 -33.04 -41.03
C CYS A 96 -15.90 -32.59 -40.38
N GLU A 97 -14.77 -32.75 -41.08
CA GLU A 97 -13.47 -32.31 -40.60
C GLU A 97 -13.44 -30.78 -40.38
N LEU A 98 -13.97 -30.00 -41.33
CA LEU A 98 -14.08 -28.55 -41.19
C LEU A 98 -14.95 -28.14 -40.00
N HIS A 99 -16.05 -28.86 -39.74
CA HIS A 99 -16.91 -28.60 -38.59
C HIS A 99 -16.16 -28.86 -37.27
N VAL A 100 -15.42 -29.97 -37.20
CA VAL A 100 -14.60 -30.33 -36.04
C VAL A 100 -13.50 -29.28 -35.80
N VAL A 101 -12.77 -28.88 -36.84
CA VAL A 101 -11.74 -27.84 -36.74
C VAL A 101 -12.34 -26.51 -36.28
N ALA A 102 -13.49 -26.11 -36.84
CA ALA A 102 -14.16 -24.89 -36.43
C ALA A 102 -14.56 -24.91 -34.94
N GLY A 103 -15.10 -26.03 -34.45
CA GLY A 103 -15.41 -26.20 -33.04
C GLY A 103 -14.17 -26.13 -32.13
N LYS A 104 -13.06 -26.76 -32.53
CA LYS A 104 -11.78 -26.68 -31.78
C LYS A 104 -11.24 -25.26 -31.71
N MET A 105 -11.24 -24.54 -32.84
CA MET A 105 -10.75 -23.16 -32.89
C MET A 105 -11.63 -22.23 -32.06
N GLU A 106 -12.95 -22.32 -32.17
CA GLU A 106 -13.89 -21.56 -31.36
C GLU A 106 -13.63 -21.79 -29.85
N SER A 107 -13.53 -23.05 -29.43
CA SER A 107 -13.25 -23.40 -28.03
C SER A 107 -11.90 -22.86 -27.54
N MET A 108 -10.85 -22.98 -28.36
CA MET A 108 -9.53 -22.43 -28.06
C MET A 108 -9.57 -20.92 -27.84
N PHE A 109 -10.21 -20.17 -28.75
CA PHE A 109 -10.31 -18.72 -28.62
C PHE A 109 -11.18 -18.30 -27.44
N ARG A 110 -12.29 -19.02 -27.18
CA ARG A 110 -13.14 -18.78 -26.02
C ARG A 110 -12.36 -18.98 -24.72
N GLY A 111 -11.58 -20.05 -24.61
CA GLY A 111 -10.69 -20.28 -23.47
C GLY A 111 -9.54 -19.27 -23.33
N ARG A 112 -9.16 -18.55 -24.40
CA ARG A 112 -8.24 -17.40 -24.31
C ARG A 112 -8.95 -16.15 -23.79
N VAL A 113 -10.16 -15.87 -24.28
CA VAL A 113 -10.99 -14.76 -23.80
C VAL A 113 -11.24 -14.87 -22.29
N GLU A 114 -11.65 -16.05 -21.81
CA GLU A 114 -11.92 -16.24 -20.37
C GLU A 114 -10.66 -16.02 -19.52
N ARG A 115 -9.51 -16.59 -19.92
CA ARG A 115 -8.24 -16.34 -19.21
C ARG A 115 -7.82 -14.87 -19.20
N LEU A 116 -8.05 -14.14 -20.29
CA LEU A 116 -7.77 -12.70 -20.33
C LEU A 116 -8.72 -11.93 -19.41
N LYS A 117 -10.00 -12.29 -19.35
CA LYS A 117 -10.96 -11.68 -18.42
C LYS A 117 -10.58 -11.94 -16.96
N GLU A 118 -10.19 -13.17 -16.62
CA GLU A 118 -9.67 -13.52 -15.30
C GLU A 118 -8.42 -12.69 -14.95
N GLN A 119 -7.47 -12.57 -15.88
CA GLN A 119 -6.27 -11.76 -15.68
C GLN A 119 -6.60 -10.27 -15.48
N LEU A 120 -7.52 -9.72 -16.27
CA LEU A 120 -8.00 -8.35 -16.13
C LEU A 120 -8.63 -8.12 -14.75
N ALA A 121 -9.49 -9.03 -14.29
CA ALA A 121 -10.11 -8.93 -12.97
C ALA A 121 -9.07 -8.94 -11.84
N VAL A 122 -8.06 -9.82 -11.91
CA VAL A 122 -6.97 -9.87 -10.94
C VAL A 122 -6.15 -8.58 -10.96
N MET A 123 -5.85 -8.05 -12.14
CA MET A 123 -5.10 -6.79 -12.28
C MET A 123 -5.91 -5.59 -11.75
N GLN A 124 -7.21 -5.53 -12.01
CA GLN A 124 -8.10 -4.50 -11.48
C GLN A 124 -8.15 -4.54 -9.94
N ALA A 125 -8.35 -5.73 -9.35
CA ALA A 125 -8.33 -5.89 -7.90
C ALA A 125 -7.00 -5.46 -7.27
N ARG A 126 -5.86 -5.75 -7.94
CA ARG A 126 -4.54 -5.28 -7.49
C ARG A 126 -4.41 -3.77 -7.57
N ARG A 127 -4.99 -3.15 -8.61
CA ARG A 127 -4.98 -1.70 -8.77
C ARG A 127 -5.77 -1.01 -7.67
N GLU A 128 -6.97 -1.51 -7.37
CA GLU A 128 -7.80 -1.03 -6.26
C GLU A 128 -7.08 -1.17 -4.91
N ALA A 129 -6.38 -2.28 -4.69
CA ALA A 129 -5.59 -2.48 -3.48
C ALA A 129 -4.43 -1.46 -3.36
N ILE A 130 -3.75 -1.14 -4.47
CA ILE A 130 -2.71 -0.11 -4.49
C ILE A 130 -3.31 1.26 -4.19
N ASP A 131 -4.44 1.61 -4.80
CA ASP A 131 -5.11 2.90 -4.57
C ASP A 131 -5.52 3.05 -3.09
N LYS A 132 -6.03 1.99 -2.47
CA LYS A 132 -6.32 1.96 -1.03
C LYS A 132 -5.06 2.18 -0.19
N SER A 133 -3.96 1.49 -0.50
CA SER A 133 -2.69 1.66 0.22
C SER A 133 -2.12 3.07 0.07
N LEU A 134 -2.25 3.69 -1.11
CA LEU A 134 -1.84 5.07 -1.32
C LEU A 134 -2.62 6.04 -0.43
N LEU A 135 -3.94 5.89 -0.35
CA LEU A 135 -4.79 6.67 0.55
C LEU A 135 -4.37 6.48 2.03
N GLU A 136 -4.14 5.25 2.46
CA GLU A 136 -3.70 4.94 3.83
C GLU A 136 -2.34 5.56 4.16
N LEU A 137 -1.40 5.60 3.19
CA LEU A 137 -0.12 6.26 3.36
C LEU A 137 -0.25 7.79 3.44
N GLU A 138 -1.13 8.41 2.66
CA GLU A 138 -1.44 9.84 2.75
C GLU A 138 -2.01 10.21 4.12
N LEU A 139 -2.98 9.42 4.61
CA LEU A 139 -3.52 9.59 5.97
C LEU A 139 -2.44 9.42 7.03
N SER A 140 -1.56 8.42 6.88
CA SER A 140 -0.43 8.20 7.79
C SER A 140 0.54 9.38 7.80
N LYS A 141 0.76 10.01 6.64
CA LYS A 141 1.60 11.21 6.51
C LYS A 141 0.97 12.42 7.22
N ILE A 142 -0.33 12.63 7.07
CA ILE A 142 -1.07 13.69 7.76
C ILE A 142 -0.99 13.50 9.28
N LYS A 143 -1.24 12.28 9.77
CA LYS A 143 -1.09 11.89 11.18
C LYS A 143 0.29 12.20 11.74
N LEU A 144 1.32 11.80 11.00
CA LEU A 144 2.70 11.97 11.43
C LEU A 144 3.09 13.46 11.51
N ASN A 145 2.63 14.28 10.56
CA ASN A 145 2.84 15.73 10.61
C ASN A 145 2.11 16.38 11.79
N ALA A 146 0.85 16.00 12.06
CA ALA A 146 0.11 16.50 13.22
C ALA A 146 0.80 16.11 14.54
N SER A 147 1.28 14.87 14.65
CA SER A 147 2.06 14.39 15.81
C SER A 147 3.37 15.16 15.97
N ARG A 148 4.06 15.49 14.87
CA ARG A 148 5.27 16.33 14.90
C ARG A 148 4.97 17.72 15.45
N MET A 149 3.88 18.35 15.00
CA MET A 149 3.48 19.67 15.48
C MET A 149 3.20 19.68 16.99
N LEU A 150 2.42 18.72 17.48
CA LEU A 150 2.12 18.62 18.92
C LEU A 150 3.39 18.39 19.75
N SER A 151 4.29 17.54 19.27
CA SER A 151 5.58 17.30 19.94
C SER A 151 6.42 18.57 20.03
N GLN A 152 6.49 19.35 18.94
CA GLN A 152 7.19 20.63 18.91
C GLN A 152 6.55 21.66 19.85
N ASP A 153 5.22 21.73 19.92
CA ASP A 153 4.51 22.65 20.81
C ASP A 153 4.73 22.27 22.27
N ARG A 154 4.70 20.98 22.60
CA ARG A 154 5.04 20.45 23.92
C ARG A 154 6.48 20.81 24.33
N GLU A 155 7.45 20.66 23.43
CA GLU A 155 8.84 21.03 23.68
C GLU A 155 9.02 22.53 23.91
N LYS A 156 8.37 23.38 23.09
CA LYS A 156 8.38 24.84 23.25
C LYS A 156 7.77 25.25 24.58
N LEU A 157 6.57 24.76 24.92
CA LEU A 157 5.93 25.04 26.20
C LEU A 157 6.80 24.57 27.37
N GLY A 158 7.43 23.40 27.27
CA GLY A 158 8.39 22.91 28.26
C GLY A 158 9.61 23.81 28.43
N SER A 159 10.18 24.32 27.33
CA SER A 159 11.31 25.25 27.37
C SER A 159 10.93 26.61 27.97
N ILE A 160 9.75 27.13 27.64
CA ILE A 160 9.24 28.40 28.19
C ILE A 160 8.98 28.25 29.68
N PHE A 161 8.34 27.17 30.11
CA PHE A 161 8.11 26.87 31.52
C PHE A 161 9.43 26.78 32.30
N SER A 162 10.42 26.08 31.75
CA SER A 162 11.75 25.92 32.38
C SER A 162 12.51 27.23 32.46
N ALA A 163 12.41 28.08 31.42
CA ALA A 163 13.02 29.41 31.41
C ALA A 163 12.34 30.36 32.42
N LEU A 164 11.01 30.32 32.54
CA LEU A 164 10.26 31.12 33.50
C LEU A 164 10.48 30.69 34.95
N SER A 165 10.63 29.38 35.21
CA SER A 165 10.91 28.84 36.54
C SER A 165 12.38 28.90 36.95
N GLY A 166 13.31 28.96 35.98
CA GLY A 166 14.76 29.03 36.20
C GLY A 166 15.39 30.42 36.06
N SER A 167 14.62 31.45 35.68
CA SER A 167 15.15 32.82 35.52
C SER A 167 15.47 33.44 36.89
N THR A 168 16.74 33.45 37.27
CA THR A 168 17.29 34.14 38.44
C THR A 168 17.69 35.59 38.14
N VAL A 169 16.98 36.29 37.24
CA VAL A 169 17.29 37.69 36.91
C VAL A 169 16.51 38.63 37.84
N ALA A 170 17.27 39.32 38.69
CA ALA A 170 16.96 40.48 39.54
C ALA A 170 15.65 40.44 40.38
N PRO A 171 15.70 40.78 41.69
CA PRO A 171 14.64 40.53 42.68
C PRO A 171 13.40 41.44 42.56
N SER A 172 13.11 42.04 41.40
CA SER A 172 11.98 42.96 41.21
C SER A 172 10.91 42.48 40.23
N ALA A 173 11.03 41.29 39.63
CA ALA A 173 9.95 40.69 38.86
C ALA A 173 9.55 39.38 39.55
N LEU A 174 8.50 39.45 40.39
CA LEU A 174 7.79 38.24 40.78
C LEU A 174 7.41 37.48 39.50
N PRO A 175 7.62 36.16 39.41
CA PRO A 175 7.10 35.39 38.30
C PRO A 175 5.60 35.62 38.23
N ASP A 176 5.10 36.02 37.05
CA ASP A 176 3.68 36.21 36.84
C ASP A 176 2.97 34.87 37.03
N MET A 177 2.38 34.69 38.21
CA MET A 177 1.73 33.44 38.62
C MET A 177 0.51 33.14 37.75
N GLY A 178 -0.12 34.17 37.14
CA GLY A 178 -1.19 34.00 36.16
C GLY A 178 -0.66 33.35 34.89
N LEU A 179 0.44 33.89 34.34
CA LEU A 179 1.11 33.33 33.16
C LEU A 179 1.59 31.89 33.37
N LEU A 180 2.10 31.55 34.56
CA LEU A 180 2.49 30.17 34.88
C LEU A 180 1.28 29.21 34.94
N GLY A 181 0.12 29.70 35.39
CA GLY A 181 -1.14 28.98 35.36
C GLY A 181 -1.60 28.70 33.92
N ASP A 182 -1.64 29.74 33.09
CA ASP A 182 -2.04 29.64 31.68
C ASP A 182 -1.13 28.68 30.90
N LEU A 183 0.18 28.72 31.16
CA LEU A 183 1.14 27.84 30.49
C LEU A 183 0.99 26.37 30.91
N LYS A 184 0.57 26.12 32.17
CA LYS A 184 0.25 24.78 32.66
C LYS A 184 -1.02 24.24 31.98
N GLU A 185 -2.07 25.05 31.88
CA GLU A 185 -3.30 24.69 31.17
C GLU A 185 -3.03 24.42 29.68
N ALA A 186 -2.22 25.25 29.02
CA ALA A 186 -1.82 25.04 27.63
C ALA A 186 -1.09 23.70 27.42
N ARG A 187 -0.22 23.30 28.36
CA ARG A 187 0.46 22.01 28.32
C ARG A 187 -0.51 20.84 28.52
N GLU A 188 -1.47 20.97 29.44
CA GLU A 188 -2.51 19.95 29.65
C GLU A 188 -3.41 19.79 28.42
N ALA A 189 -3.75 20.89 27.73
CA ALA A 189 -4.49 20.87 26.49
C ALA A 189 -3.73 20.16 25.35
N VAL A 190 -2.42 20.37 25.22
CA VAL A 190 -1.57 19.66 24.24
C VAL A 190 -1.53 18.16 24.53
N ILE A 191 -1.39 17.77 25.80
CA ILE A 191 -1.42 16.34 26.21
C ILE A 191 -2.77 15.70 25.89
N LEU A 192 -3.87 16.43 26.12
CA LEU A 192 -5.21 15.94 25.78
C LEU A 192 -5.38 15.79 24.25
N ALA A 193 -4.83 16.72 23.46
CA ALA A 193 -4.84 16.64 22.00
C ALA A 193 -4.04 15.43 21.49
N GLU A 194 -2.87 15.16 22.06
CA GLU A 194 -2.06 13.95 21.78
C GLU A 194 -2.87 12.67 22.07
N ALA A 195 -3.48 12.57 23.26
CA ALA A 195 -4.29 11.42 23.64
C ALA A 195 -5.54 11.23 22.75
N LEU A 196 -6.17 12.32 22.33
CA LEU A 196 -7.31 12.27 21.41
C LEU A 196 -6.92 11.79 20.01
N MET A 197 -5.73 12.15 19.53
CA MET A 197 -5.20 11.62 18.26
C MET A 197 -4.97 10.11 18.33
N GLU A 198 -4.43 9.60 19.44
CA GLU A 198 -4.20 8.16 19.64
C GLU A 198 -5.52 7.36 19.71
N VAL A 199 -6.54 7.88 20.42
CA VAL A 199 -7.82 7.19 20.62
C VAL A 199 -8.71 7.25 19.38
N LYS A 200 -8.73 8.38 18.66
CA LYS A 200 -9.63 8.55 17.51
C LYS A 200 -9.04 8.08 16.18
N GLY A 201 -7.73 7.87 16.11
CA GLY A 201 -7.07 7.35 14.91
C GLY A 201 -7.32 8.18 13.64
N TYR A 202 -7.52 9.50 13.77
CA TYR A 202 -7.75 10.44 12.67
C TYR A 202 -6.55 10.55 11.75
#